data_AF-A0A6P1NNB0-F1
#
_entry.id   AF-A0A6P1NNB0-F1
#
_cell.length_a   1.000
_cell.length_b   1.000
_cell.length_c   1.000
_cell.angle_alpha   90.00
_cell.angle_beta   90.00
_cell.angle_gamma   90.00
#
_symmetry.space_group_name_H-M   'P 1'
#
loop_
_entity.id
_entity.type
_entity.pdbx_description
1 polymer ?
#
loop_
_entity_poly.entity_id
_entity_poly.type
_entity_poly.pdbx_seq_one_letter_code
_entity_poly.pdbx_strand_id
1 'polypeptide(L)'
;MPNDTTQPDNTEPETAESDRTGTKDPTGIEGANPALDDTGSPKADEVGEAAEPPEDLQNLDLTPEGLSDEPAQQEDPDSVAKPENS
;
A
#
# COMPACT_ATOMS: atom_id res chain seq x y z
N MET A 1 0.88 50.22 -11.88
CA MET A 1 1.58 49.09 -12.51
C MET A 1 0.98 47.82 -11.91
N PRO A 2 0.16 47.05 -12.65
CA PRO A 2 -0.28 45.74 -12.18
C PRO A 2 0.85 44.73 -12.40
N ASN A 3 1.15 43.92 -11.39
CA ASN A 3 2.12 42.83 -11.49
C ASN A 3 1.52 41.69 -12.32
N ASP A 4 2.14 41.38 -13.46
CA ASP A 4 1.95 40.13 -14.19
C ASP A 4 2.35 38.95 -13.28
N THR A 5 1.36 38.32 -12.65
CA THR A 5 1.51 37.00 -12.06
C THR A 5 1.12 36.01 -13.13
N THR A 6 2.09 35.52 -13.90
CA THR A 6 1.90 34.38 -14.80
C THR A 6 1.64 33.16 -13.92
N GLN A 7 0.36 32.79 -13.80
CA GLN A 7 -0.05 31.50 -13.28
C GLN A 7 0.53 30.42 -14.20
N PRO A 8 1.15 29.34 -13.70
CA PRO A 8 1.42 28.20 -14.56
C PRO A 8 0.07 27.63 -15.01
N ASP A 9 -0.15 27.59 -16.32
CA ASP A 9 -1.22 26.81 -16.92
C ASP A 9 -1.12 25.39 -16.37
N ASN A 10 -2.10 25.02 -15.55
CA ASN A 10 -2.30 23.64 -15.16
C ASN A 10 -2.72 22.94 -16.45
N THR A 11 -1.74 22.42 -17.19
CA THR A 11 -2.00 21.50 -18.28
C THR A 11 -2.70 20.32 -17.61
N GLU A 12 -4.02 20.23 -17.78
CA GLU A 12 -4.75 18.99 -17.55
C GLU A 12 -3.89 17.87 -18.16
N PRO A 13 -3.67 16.73 -17.47
CA PRO A 13 -3.09 15.62 -18.16
C PRO A 13 -4.09 15.33 -19.28
N GLU A 14 -3.67 15.58 -20.52
CA GLU A 14 -4.36 15.11 -21.70
C GLU A 14 -4.74 13.68 -21.37
N THR A 15 -6.04 13.41 -21.42
CA THR A 15 -6.60 12.08 -21.38
C THR A 15 -5.89 11.31 -22.47
N ALA A 16 -4.74 10.71 -22.13
CA ALA A 16 -4.05 9.76 -22.96
C ALA A 16 -5.07 8.64 -23.03
N GLU A 17 -5.79 8.64 -24.15
CA GLU A 17 -6.70 7.59 -24.53
C GLU A 17 -6.00 6.30 -24.19
N SER A 18 -6.44 5.67 -23.09
CA SER A 18 -5.95 4.37 -22.70
C SER A 18 -6.63 3.38 -23.61
N ASP A 19 -6.34 3.50 -24.91
CA ASP A 19 -6.51 2.49 -25.94
C ASP A 19 -5.43 1.41 -25.78
N ARG A 20 -5.05 1.10 -24.54
CA ARG A 20 -4.28 -0.10 -24.23
C ARG A 20 -5.27 -1.25 -24.08
N THR A 21 -5.78 -1.64 -25.23
CA THR A 21 -6.24 -3.01 -25.47
C THR A 21 -5.07 -3.95 -25.11
N GLY A 22 -5.08 -4.50 -23.89
CA GLY A 22 -4.20 -5.55 -23.34
C GLY A 22 -2.87 -5.80 -24.06
N THR A 23 -1.93 -4.84 -24.03
CA THR A 23 -0.58 -5.05 -24.58
C THR A 23 0.35 -5.63 -23.52
N LYS A 24 1.10 -6.68 -23.89
CA LYS A 24 2.11 -7.35 -23.03
C LYS A 24 3.00 -6.33 -22.30
N ASP A 25 3.30 -6.61 -21.03
CA ASP A 25 4.17 -5.80 -20.18
C ASP A 25 5.45 -5.36 -20.95
N PRO A 26 5.72 -4.05 -21.08
CA PRO A 26 6.82 -3.53 -21.90
C PRO A 26 8.20 -3.78 -21.30
N THR A 27 8.29 -4.18 -20.03
CA THR A 27 9.55 -4.63 -19.42
C THR A 27 10.01 -5.97 -20.00
N GLY A 28 9.10 -6.74 -20.61
CA GLY A 28 9.38 -8.08 -21.15
C GLY A 28 9.66 -9.11 -20.06
N ILE A 29 9.46 -8.75 -18.79
CA ILE A 29 9.65 -9.61 -17.63
C ILE A 29 8.30 -10.26 -17.34
N GLU A 30 8.17 -11.54 -17.67
CA GLU A 30 6.93 -12.29 -17.45
C GLU A 30 6.62 -12.40 -15.95
N GLY A 31 5.37 -12.12 -15.58
CA GLY A 31 4.90 -12.17 -14.20
C GLY A 31 5.51 -11.10 -13.27
N ALA A 32 6.10 -10.02 -13.82
CA ALA A 32 6.70 -8.94 -13.03
C ALA A 32 5.76 -8.37 -11.97
N ASN A 33 4.45 -8.35 -12.27
CA ASN A 33 3.43 -7.99 -11.32
C ASN A 33 2.79 -9.26 -10.71
N PRO A 34 2.86 -9.48 -9.39
CA PRO A 34 2.13 -10.57 -8.75
C PRO A 34 0.62 -10.45 -8.91
N ALA A 35 0.07 -9.23 -8.89
CA ALA A 35 -1.37 -8.97 -8.92
C ALA A 35 -1.98 -9.02 -10.34
N LEU A 36 -1.19 -8.74 -11.38
CA LEU A 36 -1.66 -8.65 -12.76
C LEU A 36 -0.91 -9.63 -13.65
N ASP A 37 -1.61 -10.28 -14.58
CA ASP A 37 -0.97 -11.02 -15.64
C ASP A 37 -0.20 -10.08 -16.59
N ASP A 38 0.55 -10.65 -17.52
CA ASP A 38 1.35 -9.89 -18.49
C ASP A 38 0.51 -8.99 -19.40
N THR A 39 -0.81 -9.19 -19.45
CA THR A 39 -1.75 -8.36 -20.23
C THR A 39 -2.30 -7.18 -19.43
N GLY A 40 -1.98 -7.10 -18.14
CA GLY A 40 -2.53 -6.12 -17.21
C GLY A 40 -3.88 -6.50 -16.63
N SER A 41 -4.33 -7.75 -16.82
CA SER A 41 -5.57 -8.25 -16.23
C SER A 41 -5.31 -8.81 -14.82
N PRO A 42 -6.23 -8.65 -13.85
CA PRO A 42 -6.07 -9.25 -12.53
C PRO A 42 -5.85 -10.75 -12.61
N LYS A 43 -4.81 -11.27 -11.95
CA LYS A 43 -4.64 -12.72 -11.80
C LYS A 43 -5.76 -13.23 -10.90
N ALA A 44 -6.59 -14.12 -11.41
CA ALA A 44 -7.77 -14.62 -10.70
C ALA A 44 -7.43 -15.60 -9.56
N ASP A 45 -6.22 -16.16 -9.54
CA ASP A 45 -5.99 -17.47 -8.91
C ASP A 45 -5.00 -17.48 -7.72
N GLU A 46 -4.51 -16.35 -7.22
CA GLU A 46 -3.51 -16.33 -6.12
C GLU A 46 -4.06 -15.91 -4.75
N VAL A 47 -5.35 -15.63 -4.64
CA VAL A 47 -6.00 -15.55 -3.33
C VAL A 47 -6.46 -16.95 -2.95
N GLY A 48 -5.66 -17.61 -2.11
CA GLY A 48 -6.10 -18.83 -1.41
C GLY A 48 -7.38 -18.56 -0.62
N GLU A 49 -8.10 -19.61 -0.25
CA GLU A 49 -9.28 -19.45 0.61
C GLU A 49 -8.91 -18.65 1.86
N ALA A 50 -9.77 -17.69 2.20
CA ALA A 50 -9.62 -16.98 3.46
C ALA A 50 -9.61 -18.01 4.58
N ALA A 51 -8.66 -17.88 5.51
CA ALA A 51 -8.60 -18.77 6.66
C ALA A 51 -9.95 -18.72 7.40
N GLU A 52 -10.47 -19.89 7.78
CA GLU A 52 -11.67 -19.96 8.60
C GLU A 52 -11.42 -19.26 9.95
N PRO A 53 -12.39 -18.50 10.46
CA PRO A 53 -12.28 -17.91 11.79
C PRO A 53 -12.19 -19.01 12.86
N PRO A 54 -11.53 -18.75 14.00
CA PRO A 54 -11.50 -19.71 15.11
C PRO A 54 -12.92 -20.06 15.60
N GLU A 55 -13.14 -21.33 15.94
CA GLU A 55 -14.44 -21.81 16.45
C GLU A 55 -14.82 -21.15 17.79
N ASP A 56 -13.82 -20.79 18.61
CA ASP A 56 -14.02 -20.23 19.94
C ASP A 56 -13.16 -18.98 20.17
N LEU A 57 -13.81 -17.83 20.02
CA LEU A 57 -13.20 -16.53 20.25
C LEU A 57 -12.94 -16.24 21.74
N GLN A 58 -13.64 -16.91 22.66
CA GLN A 58 -13.50 -16.66 24.10
C GLN A 58 -12.24 -17.31 24.66
N ASN A 59 -11.78 -18.38 24.01
CA ASN A 59 -10.55 -19.10 24.36
C ASN A 59 -9.36 -18.73 23.45
N LEU A 60 -9.50 -17.66 22.65
CA LEU A 60 -8.38 -17.15 21.87
C LEU A 60 -7.36 -16.52 22.83
N ASP A 61 -6.12 -16.99 22.78
CA ASP A 61 -5.03 -16.38 23.52
C ASP A 61 -4.71 -15.01 22.91
N LEU A 62 -5.21 -13.97 23.54
CA LEU A 62 -4.97 -12.58 23.13
C LEU A 62 -3.64 -12.04 23.69
N THR A 63 -2.85 -12.86 24.37
CA THR A 63 -1.53 -12.47 24.86
C THR A 63 -0.49 -12.72 23.78
N PRO A 64 0.14 -11.67 23.23
CA PRO A 64 1.20 -11.88 22.25
C PRO A 64 2.40 -12.55 22.93
N GLU A 65 2.82 -13.69 22.40
CA GLU A 65 4.02 -14.36 22.90
C GLU A 65 5.26 -13.46 22.78
N GLY A 66 6.13 -13.51 23.77
CA GLY A 66 7.40 -12.78 23.76
C GLY A 66 7.33 -11.32 24.19
N LEU A 67 6.16 -10.83 24.63
CA LEU A 67 6.08 -9.58 25.39
C LEU A 67 6.46 -9.84 26.85
N SER A 68 7.41 -9.08 27.37
CA SER A 68 7.72 -9.05 28.79
C SER A 68 6.56 -8.43 29.58
N ASP A 69 6.21 -9.01 30.73
CA ASP A 69 5.32 -8.39 31.73
C ASP A 69 5.92 -7.13 32.39
N GLU A 70 7.10 -6.71 31.92
CA GLU A 70 7.77 -5.51 32.38
C GLU A 70 6.96 -4.27 31.98
N PRO A 71 6.75 -3.30 32.89
CA PRO A 71 6.12 -2.05 32.53
C PRO A 71 6.85 -1.39 31.37
N ALA A 72 6.09 -0.78 30.45
CA ALA A 72 6.66 0.02 29.39
C ALA A 72 7.64 1.05 29.99
N GLN A 73 8.82 1.14 29.39
CA GLN A 73 9.80 2.13 29.81
C GLN A 73 9.26 3.53 29.52
N GLN A 74 9.38 4.43 30.49
CA GLN A 74 8.94 5.80 30.33
C GLN A 74 9.73 6.44 29.19
N GLU A 75 9.02 7.09 28.26
CA GLU A 75 9.63 7.83 27.17
C GLU A 75 10.53 8.93 27.75
N ASP A 76 11.72 9.07 27.16
CA ASP A 76 12.63 10.16 27.48
C ASP A 76 11.98 11.47 26.98
N PRO A 77 11.75 12.48 27.85
CA PRO A 77 11.20 13.77 27.42
C PRO A 77 12.09 14.50 26.40
N ASP A 78 13.37 14.16 26.32
CA ASP A 78 14.31 14.68 25.33
C ASP A 78 14.36 13.82 24.05
N SER A 79 13.52 12.77 23.94
CA SER A 79 13.42 11.92 22.75
C SER A 79 12.86 12.71 21.57
N VAL A 80 13.68 12.84 20.51
CA VAL A 80 13.32 13.52 19.25
C VAL A 80 12.61 12.56 18.28
N ALA A 81 12.35 11.32 18.68
CA ALA A 81 11.73 10.31 17.84
C ALA A 81 10.26 10.66 17.55
N LYS A 82 10.02 11.46 16.53
CA LYS A 82 8.68 11.67 15.98
C LYS A 82 8.31 10.50 15.06
N PRO A 83 7.05 10.07 15.04
CA PRO A 83 6.61 9.13 14.03
C PRO A 83 6.84 9.74 12.65
N GLU A 84 7.48 8.98 11.76
CA GLU A 84 7.83 9.44 10.40
C GLU A 84 6.59 9.61 9.49
N ASN A 85 5.41 9.21 9.96
CA ASN A 85 4.13 9.48 9.31
C ASN A 85 3.58 10.84 9.78
N SER A 86 4.12 11.95 9.26
CA SER A 86 3.53 13.28 9.37
C SER A 86 2.99 13.79 8.06
#